data_AF-A0A5C6M862-F1
#
_entry.id   AF-A0A5C6M862-F1
#
_cell.length_a   1.000
_cell.length_b   1.000
_cell.length_c   1.000
_cell.angle_alpha   90.00
_cell.angle_beta   90.00
_cell.angle_gamma   90.00
#
_symmetry.space_group_name_H-M   'P 1'
#
loop_
_entity.id
_entity.type
_entity.pdbx_description
1 polymer ?
#
loop_
_entity_poly.entity_id
_entity_poly.type
_entity_poly.pdbx_seq_one_letter_code
_entity_poly.pdbx_strand_id
1 'polypeptide(L)'
;MKELLDLKSSKVLMNLQRFAEGDDRTDGGEPAGEPDGPITFDNQSDFDSATDKRIAKALETAKVAWQEDANQQIEQAKTEGEKLAKMTADKKAEYEREKRDKEITDREARINERELKATAYEQLASKGLPKELISTLNFSNAESCEASITAVETSFSAAVQRAVEGRLNKSVDKPLGGGAGVSGTNNPFKDGSINLTEQGRLLRDDPEQAKKLMDLAQL
;
A
#
# COMPACT_ATOMS: atom_id res chain seq x y z
N MET A 1 24.45 0.86 30.80
CA MET A 1 24.78 1.85 31.85
C MET A 1 26.12 2.55 31.55
N LYS A 2 26.19 3.34 30.46
CA LYS A 2 27.36 4.19 30.20
C LYS A 2 27.09 5.37 29.25
N GLU A 3 25.83 5.81 29.13
CA GLU A 3 25.45 7.00 28.35
C GLU A 3 24.40 7.84 29.10
N LEU A 4 24.67 8.14 30.37
CA LEU A 4 23.75 8.93 31.21
C LEU A 4 24.52 9.88 32.13
N LEU A 5 25.67 10.37 31.65
CA LEU A 5 26.59 11.19 32.45
C LEU A 5 27.12 12.43 31.73
N ASP A 6 26.59 12.82 30.58
CA ASP A 6 27.09 13.99 29.84
C ASP A 6 26.11 15.16 29.68
N LEU A 7 25.09 15.23 30.54
CA LEU A 7 24.17 16.38 30.60
C LEU A 7 24.14 17.05 31.98
N LYS A 8 25.27 17.02 32.70
CA LYS A 8 25.41 17.72 34.00
C LYS A 8 26.18 19.04 33.93
N SER A 9 26.37 19.59 32.74
CA SER A 9 26.99 20.90 32.57
C SER A 9 26.44 21.70 31.38
N SER A 10 25.13 21.70 31.18
CA SER A 10 24.51 22.84 30.48
C SER A 10 24.22 23.91 31.50
N LYS A 11 25.18 24.84 31.66
CA LYS A 11 24.96 26.16 32.23
C LYS A 11 23.78 26.78 31.48
N VAL A 12 22.57 26.62 32.01
CA VAL A 12 21.48 27.54 31.69
C VAL A 12 21.94 28.88 32.25
N LEU A 13 22.50 29.73 31.38
CA LEU A 13 22.69 31.14 31.67
C LEU A 13 21.31 31.68 32.07
N MET A 14 21.07 31.81 33.37
CA MET A 14 19.95 32.58 33.85
C MET A 14 20.26 34.03 33.52
N ASN A 15 19.58 34.56 32.50
CA ASN A 15 19.58 35.98 32.20
C ASN A 15 18.86 36.72 33.33
N LEU A 16 19.58 36.95 34.43
CA LEU A 16 19.18 37.73 35.60
C LEU A 16 19.08 39.24 35.30
N GLN A 17 19.16 39.64 34.03
CA GLN A 17 19.06 41.03 33.58
C GLN A 17 17.63 41.45 33.17
N ARG A 18 16.60 40.64 33.46
CA ARG A 18 15.20 41.02 33.21
C ARG A 18 14.52 41.63 34.45
N PHE A 19 15.26 42.39 35.25
CA PHE A 19 14.72 43.22 36.33
C PHE A 19 15.34 44.63 36.38
N ALA A 20 16.16 45.00 35.40
CA ALA A 20 16.82 46.31 35.33
C ALA A 20 16.86 46.91 33.92
N GLU A 21 15.92 46.55 33.04
CA GLU A 21 15.70 47.26 31.78
C GLU A 21 14.36 47.97 31.88
N GLY A 22 14.39 49.29 32.03
CA GLY A 22 13.21 50.14 32.01
C GLY A 22 12.56 50.05 30.64
N ASP A 23 11.35 49.52 30.61
CA ASP A 23 10.43 49.67 29.48
C ASP A 23 9.82 51.06 29.59
N ASP A 24 10.23 51.94 28.69
CA ASP A 24 9.67 53.26 28.44
C ASP A 24 8.22 53.10 27.95
N ARG A 25 7.29 53.00 28.91
CA ARG A 25 5.85 53.08 28.65
C ARG A 25 5.40 54.52 28.78
N THR A 26 5.60 55.26 27.71
CA THR A 26 4.85 56.48 27.43
C THR A 26 3.48 56.09 26.89
N ASP A 27 2.46 56.09 27.75
CA ASP A 27 1.15 56.71 27.51
C ASP A 27 0.24 56.53 28.72
N GLY A 28 -0.43 57.61 29.15
CA GLY A 28 -1.56 57.52 30.08
C GLY A 28 -1.58 58.49 31.26
N GLY A 29 -1.88 59.76 30.99
CA GLY A 29 -2.78 60.58 31.82
C GLY A 29 -2.22 61.16 33.13
N GLU A 30 -1.89 62.45 33.08
CA GLU A 30 -1.74 63.30 34.27
C GLU A 30 -3.03 63.28 35.12
N PRO A 31 -2.87 63.24 36.45
CA PRO A 31 -3.58 64.22 37.24
C PRO A 31 -2.60 65.11 38.01
N ALA A 32 -2.92 66.39 37.93
CA ALA A 32 -2.31 67.52 38.60
C ALA A 32 -1.86 67.28 40.05
N GLY A 33 -0.61 67.70 40.31
CA GLY A 33 -0.27 68.66 41.35
C GLY A 33 0.07 68.12 42.73
N GLU A 34 1.36 68.04 43.04
CA GLU A 34 1.87 68.32 44.40
C GLU A 34 3.40 68.58 44.39
N PRO A 35 3.92 69.32 45.39
CA PRO A 35 5.07 70.20 45.26
C PRO A 35 6.40 69.48 45.42
N ASP A 36 7.38 69.95 44.63
CA ASP A 36 8.77 69.50 44.63
C ASP A 36 9.53 70.14 45.81
N GLY A 37 9.35 69.56 47.00
CA GLY A 37 10.06 69.94 48.24
C GLY A 37 10.38 68.71 49.09
N PRO A 38 11.45 68.73 49.90
CA PRO A 38 11.80 67.61 50.77
C PRO A 38 10.66 67.35 51.76
N ILE A 39 10.21 66.09 51.81
CA ILE A 39 9.17 65.64 52.74
C ILE A 39 9.77 65.65 54.15
N THR A 40 9.56 66.72 54.91
CA THR A 40 9.96 66.80 56.32
C THR A 40 8.82 66.29 57.20
N PHE A 41 9.12 65.30 58.04
CA PHE A 41 8.17 64.77 59.03
C PHE A 41 8.42 65.46 60.37
N ASP A 42 7.36 66.01 60.97
CA ASP A 42 7.48 66.75 62.23
C ASP A 42 7.73 65.83 63.44
N ASN A 43 7.33 64.55 63.38
CA ASN A 43 7.56 63.53 64.42
C ASN A 43 7.71 62.11 63.84
N GLN A 44 8.42 61.22 64.55
CA GLN A 44 8.62 59.81 64.18
C GLN A 44 7.28 59.06 63.99
N SER A 45 6.27 59.38 64.79
CA SER A 45 4.90 58.82 64.71
C SER A 45 4.22 59.03 63.35
N ASP A 46 4.42 60.20 62.73
CA ASP A 46 3.78 60.54 61.46
C ASP A 46 4.50 59.85 60.28
N PHE A 47 5.81 59.66 60.40
CA PHE A 47 6.61 58.86 59.47
C PHE A 47 6.23 57.37 59.52
N ASP A 48 6.11 56.81 60.73
CA ASP A 48 5.74 55.41 60.92
C ASP A 48 4.32 55.13 60.38
N SER A 49 3.37 56.04 60.64
CA SER A 49 1.99 55.93 60.13
C SER A 49 1.88 56.04 58.60
N ALA A 50 2.68 56.91 57.96
CA ALA A 50 2.73 57.02 56.51
C ALA A 50 3.38 55.80 55.86
N THR A 51 4.40 55.23 56.53
CA THR A 51 5.11 54.03 56.09
C THR A 51 4.23 52.79 56.20
N ASP A 52 3.53 52.60 57.33
CA ASP A 52 2.59 51.49 57.52
C ASP A 52 1.46 51.50 56.51
N LYS A 53 0.92 52.67 56.17
CA LYS A 53 -0.09 52.81 55.11
C LYS A 53 0.46 52.42 53.73
N ARG A 54 1.71 52.78 53.43
CA ARG A 54 2.36 52.39 52.17
C ARG A 54 2.66 50.90 52.12
N ILE A 55 3.12 50.31 53.23
CA ILE A 55 3.37 48.87 53.35
C ILE A 55 2.06 48.09 53.22
N ALA A 56 0.99 48.52 53.89
CA ALA A 56 -0.32 47.88 53.80
C ALA A 56 -0.87 47.89 52.36
N LYS A 57 -0.76 49.04 51.67
CA LYS A 57 -1.14 49.14 50.24
C LYS A 57 -0.27 48.26 49.36
N ALA A 58 1.05 48.26 49.55
CA ALA A 58 1.95 47.40 48.79
C ALA A 58 1.67 45.91 49.02
N LEU A 59 1.33 45.51 50.24
CA LEU A 59 1.00 44.14 50.60
C LEU A 59 -0.36 43.72 50.04
N GLU A 60 -1.34 44.62 50.03
CA GLU A 60 -2.63 44.40 49.37
C GLU A 60 -2.46 44.23 47.86
N THR A 61 -1.68 45.10 47.20
CA THR A 61 -1.35 44.97 45.78
C THR A 61 -0.59 43.67 45.48
N ALA A 62 0.39 43.30 46.31
CA ALA A 62 1.12 42.05 46.15
C ALA A 62 0.20 40.83 46.32
N LYS A 63 -0.74 40.88 47.27
CA LYS A 63 -1.71 39.80 47.49
C LYS A 63 -2.67 39.65 46.31
N VAL A 64 -3.15 40.75 45.75
CA VAL A 64 -4.00 40.73 44.54
C VAL A 64 -3.23 40.16 43.37
N ALA A 65 -2.00 40.64 43.13
CA ALA A 65 -1.14 40.11 42.06
C ALA A 65 -0.87 38.60 42.22
N TRP A 66 -0.58 38.12 43.43
CA TRP A 66 -0.39 36.70 43.68
C TRP A 66 -1.66 35.87 43.51
N GLN A 67 -2.83 36.41 43.87
CA GLN A 67 -4.10 35.73 43.64
C GLN A 67 -4.43 35.65 42.15
N GLU A 68 -4.17 36.71 41.39
CA GLU A 68 -4.34 36.72 39.94
C GLU A 68 -3.38 35.74 39.26
N ASP A 69 -2.09 35.76 39.63
CA ASP A 69 -1.09 34.81 39.10
C ASP A 69 -1.42 33.36 39.45
N ALA A 70 -1.88 33.09 40.68
CA ALA A 70 -2.31 31.75 41.07
C ALA A 70 -3.53 31.28 40.27
N ASN A 71 -4.52 32.16 40.08
CA ASN A 71 -5.70 31.85 39.28
C ASN A 71 -5.35 31.61 37.82
N GLN A 72 -4.45 32.43 37.24
CA GLN A 72 -3.98 32.25 35.86
C GLN A 72 -3.24 30.91 35.69
N GLN A 73 -2.38 30.53 36.63
CA GLN A 73 -1.69 29.24 36.58
C GLN A 73 -2.66 28.06 36.71
N ILE A 74 -3.69 28.17 37.54
CA ILE A 74 -4.73 27.14 37.68
C ILE A 74 -5.52 26.99 36.38
N GLU A 75 -5.91 28.09 35.73
CA GLU A 75 -6.65 28.04 34.46
C GLU A 75 -5.76 27.53 33.30
N GLN A 76 -4.48 27.91 33.26
CA GLN A 76 -3.52 27.35 32.31
C GLN A 76 -3.34 25.83 32.52
N ALA A 77 -3.17 25.38 33.76
CA ALA A 77 -3.04 23.96 34.07
C ALA A 77 -4.29 23.16 33.69
N LYS A 78 -5.49 23.71 33.92
CA LYS A 78 -6.76 23.08 33.50
C LYS A 78 -6.88 22.99 31.98
N THR A 79 -6.62 24.08 31.28
CA THR A 79 -6.73 24.13 29.81
C THR A 79 -5.72 23.23 29.11
N GLU A 80 -4.48 23.14 29.61
CA GLU A 80 -3.48 22.20 29.13
C GLU A 80 -3.87 20.74 29.41
N GLY A 81 -4.35 20.44 30.63
CA GLY A 81 -4.84 19.11 30.99
C GLY A 81 -6.00 18.66 30.13
N GLU A 82 -6.98 19.54 29.88
CA GLU A 82 -8.10 19.28 28.99
C GLU A 82 -7.65 19.08 27.53
N LYS A 83 -6.70 19.88 27.05
CA LYS A 83 -6.15 19.75 25.69
C LYS A 83 -5.40 18.44 25.51
N LEU A 84 -4.61 18.01 26.49
CA LEU A 84 -3.92 16.73 26.48
C LEU A 84 -4.89 15.55 26.55
N ALA A 85 -5.93 15.65 27.38
CA ALA A 85 -6.97 14.63 27.49
C ALA A 85 -7.76 14.50 26.17
N LYS A 86 -8.16 15.63 25.57
CA LYS A 86 -8.82 15.68 24.26
C LYS A 86 -7.93 15.10 23.16
N MET A 87 -6.67 15.51 23.07
CA MET A 87 -5.73 14.96 22.07
C MET A 87 -5.55 13.45 22.21
N THR A 88 -5.52 12.93 23.45
CA THR A 88 -5.39 11.50 23.71
C THR A 88 -6.65 10.74 23.30
N ALA A 89 -7.84 11.30 23.60
CA ALA A 89 -9.11 10.72 23.20
C ALA A 89 -9.30 10.73 21.68
N ASP A 90 -8.99 11.84 21.02
CA ASP A 90 -9.12 12.01 19.56
C ASP A 90 -8.17 11.07 18.82
N LYS A 91 -6.89 11.00 19.22
CA LYS A 91 -5.93 10.05 18.62
C LYS A 91 -6.36 8.60 18.77
N LYS A 92 -6.95 8.24 19.92
CA LYS A 92 -7.48 6.89 20.15
C LYS A 92 -8.69 6.62 19.24
N ALA A 93 -9.60 7.58 19.11
CA ALA A 93 -10.75 7.48 18.24
C ALA A 93 -10.35 7.39 16.75
N GLU A 94 -9.36 8.17 16.31
CA GLU A 94 -8.79 8.11 14.97
C GLU A 94 -8.14 6.75 14.70
N TYR A 95 -7.36 6.22 15.63
CA TYR A 95 -6.76 4.89 15.49
C TYR A 95 -7.82 3.78 15.40
N GLU A 96 -8.86 3.84 16.24
CA GLU A 96 -9.96 2.89 16.19
C GLU A 96 -10.76 3.00 14.88
N ARG A 97 -10.96 4.22 14.38
CA ARG A 97 -11.55 4.46 13.06
C ARG A 97 -10.69 3.90 11.94
N GLU A 98 -9.41 4.23 11.90
CA GLU A 98 -8.49 3.74 10.88
C GLU A 98 -8.41 2.21 10.89
N LYS A 99 -8.40 1.59 12.08
CA LYS A 99 -8.44 0.13 12.21
C LYS A 99 -9.74 -0.46 11.65
N ARG A 100 -10.90 0.14 11.94
CA ARG A 100 -12.18 -0.29 11.39
C ARG A 100 -12.23 -0.09 9.87
N ASP A 101 -11.76 1.05 9.39
CA ASP A 101 -11.76 1.38 7.97
C ASP A 101 -10.85 0.40 7.22
N LYS A 102 -9.66 0.07 7.75
CA LYS A 102 -8.78 -0.99 7.21
C LYS A 102 -9.45 -2.36 7.21
N GLU A 103 -10.12 -2.72 8.30
CA GLU A 103 -10.82 -4.01 8.37
C GLU A 103 -11.98 -4.10 7.36
N ILE A 104 -12.69 -3.00 7.13
CA ILE A 104 -13.73 -2.91 6.10
C ILE A 104 -13.10 -3.05 4.71
N THR A 105 -12.05 -2.29 4.40
CA THR A 105 -11.39 -2.36 3.08
C THR A 105 -10.80 -3.74 2.80
N ASP A 106 -10.21 -4.39 3.81
CA ASP A 106 -9.65 -5.74 3.67
C ASP A 106 -10.76 -6.78 3.43
N ARG A 107 -11.93 -6.60 4.07
CA ARG A 107 -13.09 -7.47 3.86
C ARG A 107 -13.69 -7.26 2.47
N GLU A 108 -13.85 -6.01 2.05
CA GLU A 108 -14.36 -5.66 0.72
C GLU A 108 -13.44 -6.18 -0.39
N ALA A 109 -12.12 -5.98 -0.25
CA ALA A 109 -11.13 -6.51 -1.19
C ALA A 109 -11.20 -8.05 -1.28
N ARG A 110 -11.33 -8.74 -0.15
CA ARG A 110 -11.45 -10.21 -0.12
C ARG A 110 -12.76 -10.70 -0.73
N ILE A 111 -13.87 -9.99 -0.51
CA ILE A 111 -15.17 -10.35 -1.11
C ILE A 111 -15.09 -10.17 -2.62
N ASN A 112 -14.60 -9.02 -3.09
CA ASN A 112 -14.42 -8.74 -4.51
C ASN A 112 -13.50 -9.79 -5.17
N GLU A 113 -12.38 -10.13 -4.54
CA GLU A 113 -11.48 -11.17 -5.05
C GLU A 113 -12.16 -12.54 -5.15
N ARG A 114 -13.01 -12.90 -4.17
CA ARG A 114 -13.78 -14.16 -4.20
C ARG A 114 -14.83 -14.16 -5.30
N GLU A 115 -15.52 -13.04 -5.49
CA GLU A 115 -16.50 -12.87 -6.56
C GLU A 115 -15.84 -12.97 -7.94
N LEU A 116 -14.74 -12.22 -8.15
CA LEU A 116 -13.95 -12.28 -9.38
C LEU A 116 -13.35 -13.67 -9.64
N LYS A 117 -12.96 -14.39 -8.59
CA LYS A 117 -12.51 -15.79 -8.73
C LYS A 117 -13.63 -16.70 -9.19
N ALA A 118 -14.84 -16.57 -8.61
CA ALA A 118 -15.98 -17.38 -9.00
C ALA A 118 -16.37 -17.14 -10.46
N THR A 119 -16.43 -15.88 -10.89
CA THR A 119 -16.73 -15.53 -12.28
C THR A 119 -15.63 -16.03 -13.24
N ALA A 120 -14.35 -15.89 -12.85
CA ALA A 120 -13.24 -16.41 -13.63
C ALA A 120 -13.27 -17.95 -13.74
N TYR A 121 -13.67 -18.68 -12.70
CA TYR A 121 -13.85 -20.13 -12.76
C TYR A 121 -14.88 -20.54 -13.82
N GLU A 122 -15.99 -19.82 -13.91
CA GLU A 122 -17.03 -20.05 -14.91
C GLU A 122 -16.54 -19.68 -16.31
N GLN A 123 -15.83 -18.55 -16.45
CA GLN A 123 -15.25 -18.10 -17.73
C GLN A 123 -14.15 -19.04 -18.25
N LEU A 124 -13.30 -19.57 -17.38
CA LEU A 124 -12.31 -20.58 -17.76
C LEU A 124 -13.01 -21.85 -18.26
N ALA A 125 -14.04 -22.31 -17.54
CA ALA A 125 -14.78 -23.50 -17.94
C ALA A 125 -15.51 -23.33 -19.28
N SER A 126 -16.13 -22.16 -19.52
CA SER A 126 -16.84 -21.88 -20.76
C SER A 126 -15.90 -21.75 -21.96
N LYS A 127 -14.68 -21.25 -21.76
CA LYS A 127 -13.60 -21.20 -22.77
C LYS A 127 -12.84 -22.53 -22.94
N GLY A 128 -13.21 -23.58 -22.20
CA GLY A 128 -12.54 -24.89 -22.25
C GLY A 128 -11.12 -24.88 -21.67
N LEU A 129 -10.79 -23.88 -20.86
CA LEU A 129 -9.50 -23.76 -20.20
C LEU A 129 -9.48 -24.53 -18.87
N PRO A 130 -8.33 -25.12 -18.48
CA PRO A 130 -8.20 -25.81 -17.20
C PRO A 130 -8.43 -24.88 -16.00
N LYS A 131 -9.24 -25.33 -15.04
CA LYS A 131 -9.54 -24.61 -13.79
C LYS A 131 -8.31 -24.37 -12.91
N GLU A 132 -7.27 -25.20 -13.07
CA GLU A 132 -5.99 -25.06 -12.37
C GLU A 132 -5.28 -23.72 -12.69
N LEU A 133 -5.58 -23.13 -13.85
CA LEU A 133 -5.01 -21.85 -14.28
C LEU A 133 -5.55 -20.66 -13.49
N ILE A 134 -6.61 -20.84 -12.69
CA ILE A 134 -7.19 -19.78 -11.85
C ILE A 134 -6.13 -19.10 -10.96
N SER A 135 -5.13 -19.85 -10.48
CA SER A 135 -4.06 -19.34 -9.64
C SER A 135 -3.08 -18.41 -10.37
N THR A 136 -3.09 -18.44 -11.70
CA THR A 136 -2.22 -17.63 -12.58
C THR A 136 -2.88 -16.35 -13.08
N LEU A 137 -4.18 -16.17 -12.83
CA LEU A 137 -4.97 -15.02 -13.30
C LEU A 137 -4.86 -13.82 -12.35
N ASN A 138 -5.13 -12.63 -12.88
CA ASN A 138 -5.08 -11.37 -12.13
C ASN A 138 -6.48 -10.96 -11.62
N PHE A 139 -6.70 -11.01 -10.31
CA PHE A 139 -7.98 -10.67 -9.67
C PHE A 139 -8.06 -9.24 -9.11
N SER A 140 -7.17 -8.33 -9.54
CA SER A 140 -7.15 -6.95 -9.02
C SER A 140 -8.42 -6.17 -9.37
N ASN A 141 -8.95 -6.38 -10.58
CA ASN A 141 -10.21 -5.81 -11.06
C ASN A 141 -10.78 -6.69 -12.18
N ALA A 142 -12.04 -6.46 -12.54
CA ALA A 142 -12.75 -7.25 -13.56
C ALA A 142 -12.05 -7.20 -14.93
N GLU A 143 -11.60 -6.02 -15.37
CA GLU A 143 -10.94 -5.83 -16.68
C GLU A 143 -9.60 -6.58 -16.76
N SER A 144 -8.79 -6.52 -15.70
CA SER A 144 -7.50 -7.23 -15.61
C SER A 144 -7.71 -8.74 -15.55
N CYS A 145 -8.78 -9.18 -14.91
CA CYS A 145 -9.16 -10.59 -14.87
C CYS A 145 -9.49 -11.08 -16.29
N GLU A 146 -10.38 -10.40 -17.01
CA GLU A 146 -10.76 -10.74 -18.38
C GLU A 146 -9.58 -10.68 -19.36
N ALA A 147 -8.73 -9.65 -19.24
CA ALA A 147 -7.50 -9.53 -20.02
C ALA A 147 -6.54 -10.70 -19.75
N SER A 148 -6.39 -11.11 -18.49
CA SER A 148 -5.55 -12.24 -18.12
C SER A 148 -6.08 -13.56 -18.67
N ILE A 149 -7.41 -13.78 -18.63
CA ILE A 149 -8.06 -14.96 -19.20
C ILE A 149 -7.82 -15.01 -20.71
N THR A 150 -8.02 -13.89 -21.41
CA THR A 150 -7.85 -13.81 -22.87
C THR A 150 -6.39 -14.03 -23.30
N ALA A 151 -5.43 -13.52 -22.53
CA ALA A 151 -4.00 -13.74 -22.77
C ALA A 151 -3.61 -15.22 -22.59
N VAL A 152 -4.13 -15.86 -21.53
CA VAL A 152 -3.93 -17.30 -21.28
C VAL A 152 -4.59 -18.13 -22.39
N GLU A 153 -5.81 -17.79 -22.79
CA GLU A 153 -6.53 -18.47 -23.88
C GLU A 153 -5.73 -18.44 -25.19
N THR A 154 -5.24 -17.27 -25.57
CA THR A 154 -4.50 -17.07 -26.82
C THR A 154 -3.19 -17.85 -26.81
N SER A 155 -2.43 -17.74 -25.73
CA SER A 155 -1.13 -18.42 -25.60
C SER A 155 -1.28 -19.94 -25.50
N PHE A 156 -2.27 -20.42 -24.75
CA PHE A 156 -2.56 -21.85 -24.62
C PHE A 156 -3.04 -22.44 -25.96
N SER A 157 -3.98 -21.78 -26.64
CA SER A 157 -4.47 -22.23 -27.95
C SER A 157 -3.36 -22.29 -28.99
N ALA A 158 -2.49 -21.29 -29.04
CA ALA A 158 -1.33 -21.29 -29.94
C ALA A 158 -0.33 -22.41 -29.61
N ALA A 159 -0.10 -22.71 -28.32
CA ALA A 159 0.78 -23.79 -27.90
C ALA A 159 0.19 -25.17 -28.26
N VAL A 160 -1.11 -25.38 -28.02
CA VAL A 160 -1.83 -26.61 -28.37
C VAL A 160 -1.84 -26.79 -29.88
N GLN A 161 -2.12 -25.74 -30.66
CA GLN A 161 -2.11 -25.81 -32.12
C GLN A 161 -0.74 -26.26 -32.64
N ARG A 162 0.37 -25.64 -32.20
CA ARG A 162 1.72 -26.06 -32.60
C ARG A 162 2.03 -27.50 -32.20
N ALA A 163 1.58 -27.93 -31.03
CA ALA A 163 1.77 -29.31 -30.57
C ALA A 163 0.98 -30.32 -31.42
N VAL A 164 -0.25 -29.98 -31.81
CA VAL A 164 -1.08 -30.80 -32.70
C VAL A 164 -0.52 -30.84 -34.10
N GLU A 165 -0.11 -29.71 -34.68
CA GLU A 165 0.57 -29.64 -35.99
C GLU A 165 1.85 -30.50 -35.97
N GLY A 166 2.66 -30.38 -34.92
CA GLY A 166 3.85 -31.22 -34.74
C GLY A 166 3.52 -32.72 -34.64
N ARG A 167 2.43 -33.10 -33.97
CA ARG A 167 1.95 -34.50 -33.92
C ARG A 167 1.41 -34.97 -35.27
N LEU A 168 0.66 -34.13 -35.98
CA LEU A 168 0.09 -34.45 -37.27
C LEU A 168 1.21 -34.67 -38.30
N ASN A 169 2.18 -33.76 -38.34
CA ASN A 169 3.37 -33.89 -39.20
C ASN A 169 4.16 -35.17 -38.91
N LYS A 170 4.32 -35.54 -37.63
CA LYS A 170 4.94 -36.83 -37.25
C LYS A 170 4.08 -38.05 -37.60
N SER A 171 2.76 -37.88 -37.72
CA SER A 171 1.83 -38.95 -38.07
C SER A 171 1.67 -39.11 -39.58
N VAL A 172 2.15 -38.17 -40.40
CA VAL A 172 2.18 -38.31 -41.87
C VAL A 172 3.02 -39.53 -42.28
N ASP A 173 4.08 -39.86 -41.54
CA ASP A 173 4.90 -41.06 -41.80
C ASP A 173 4.23 -42.37 -41.33
N LYS A 174 3.10 -42.30 -40.62
CA LYS A 174 2.37 -43.47 -40.12
C LYS A 174 0.86 -43.22 -40.17
N PRO A 175 0.21 -43.42 -41.34
CA PRO A 175 -1.17 -43.03 -41.56
C PRO A 175 -2.13 -43.67 -40.54
N LEU A 176 -2.91 -42.82 -39.87
CA LEU A 176 -3.92 -43.20 -38.88
C LEU A 176 -5.11 -43.83 -39.61
N GLY A 177 -4.99 -45.13 -39.90
CA GLY A 177 -5.91 -45.91 -40.72
C GLY A 177 -5.26 -47.12 -41.39
N GLY A 178 -3.92 -47.18 -41.42
CA GLY A 178 -3.18 -48.36 -41.85
C GLY A 178 -3.13 -49.40 -40.73
N GLY A 179 -4.15 -50.25 -40.66
CA GLY A 179 -4.08 -51.51 -39.92
C GLY A 179 -2.74 -52.21 -40.20
N ALA A 180 -2.17 -52.77 -39.12
CA ALA A 180 -0.89 -53.42 -39.09
C ALA A 180 -0.65 -54.34 -40.30
N GLY A 181 0.41 -54.08 -41.06
CA GLY A 181 0.74 -54.92 -42.22
C GLY A 181 1.81 -54.44 -43.19
N VAL A 182 2.71 -53.52 -42.84
CA VAL A 182 3.93 -53.32 -43.66
C VAL A 182 5.02 -54.26 -43.15
N SER A 183 4.84 -55.54 -43.47
CA SER A 183 5.95 -56.48 -43.58
C SER A 183 6.73 -56.10 -44.85
N GLY A 184 8.04 -55.89 -44.73
CA GLY A 184 8.94 -55.46 -45.81
C GLY A 184 9.15 -56.50 -46.92
N THR A 185 8.08 -57.12 -47.43
CA THR A 185 8.13 -58.16 -48.47
C THR A 185 6.99 -58.08 -49.49
N ASN A 186 6.06 -57.13 -49.40
CA ASN A 186 4.95 -57.04 -50.35
C ASN A 186 5.20 -55.99 -51.43
N ASN A 187 5.56 -56.49 -52.61
CA ASN A 187 5.58 -55.73 -53.85
C ASN A 187 4.19 -55.12 -54.12
N PRO A 188 4.07 -53.79 -54.32
CA PRO A 188 2.80 -53.12 -54.58
C PRO A 188 2.11 -53.53 -55.89
N PHE A 189 2.78 -54.24 -56.79
CA PHE A 189 2.21 -54.72 -58.05
C PHE A 189 1.91 -56.23 -58.05
N LYS A 190 2.06 -56.91 -56.91
CA LYS A 190 1.73 -58.33 -56.77
C LYS A 190 0.22 -58.56 -56.92
N ASP A 191 -0.17 -59.66 -57.56
CA ASP A 191 -1.58 -60.04 -57.70
C ASP A 191 -2.28 -60.17 -56.33
N GLY A 192 -3.47 -59.59 -56.22
CA GLY A 192 -4.23 -59.45 -54.98
C GLY A 192 -3.83 -58.28 -54.07
N SER A 193 -2.89 -57.41 -54.48
CA SER A 193 -2.57 -56.18 -53.74
C SER A 193 -3.65 -55.10 -53.91
N ILE A 194 -4.01 -54.41 -52.81
CA ILE A 194 -5.09 -53.38 -52.77
C ILE A 194 -4.50 -51.96 -52.63
N ASN A 195 -3.19 -51.78 -52.77
CA ASN A 195 -2.50 -50.51 -52.54
C ASN A 195 -2.37 -49.65 -53.82
N LEU A 196 -3.51 -49.37 -54.46
CA LEU A 196 -3.60 -48.58 -55.69
C LEU A 196 -2.99 -47.18 -55.59
N THR A 197 -3.03 -46.56 -54.41
CA THR A 197 -2.43 -45.25 -54.15
C THR A 197 -0.90 -45.28 -54.27
N GLU A 198 -0.25 -46.31 -53.73
CA GLU A 198 1.20 -46.47 -53.82
C GLU A 198 1.63 -46.87 -55.24
N GLN A 199 0.84 -47.69 -55.93
CA GLN A 199 1.05 -47.98 -57.36
C GLN A 199 1.02 -46.71 -58.21
N GLY A 200 0.00 -45.86 -58.01
CA GLY A 200 -0.16 -44.61 -58.74
C GLY A 200 0.94 -43.59 -58.45
N ARG A 201 1.41 -43.54 -57.20
CA ARG A 201 2.55 -42.72 -56.79
C ARG A 201 3.85 -43.19 -57.43
N LEU A 202 4.17 -44.50 -57.37
CA LEU A 202 5.34 -45.08 -58.03
C LEU A 202 5.32 -44.88 -59.55
N LEU A 203 4.18 -45.09 -60.20
CA LEU A 203 4.04 -44.86 -61.64
C LEU A 203 4.27 -43.40 -62.07
N ARG A 204 3.95 -42.45 -61.20
CA ARG A 204 4.10 -41.01 -61.47
C ARG A 204 5.50 -40.50 -61.12
N ASP A 205 6.00 -40.87 -59.95
CA ASP A 205 7.18 -40.27 -59.35
C ASP A 205 8.46 -41.10 -59.60
N ASP A 206 8.35 -42.42 -59.78
CA ASP A 206 9.48 -43.33 -60.08
C ASP A 206 9.06 -44.49 -61.03
N PRO A 207 8.91 -44.21 -62.33
CA PRO A 207 8.42 -45.19 -63.29
C PRO A 207 9.39 -46.35 -63.54
N GLU A 208 10.70 -46.18 -63.28
CA GLU A 208 11.68 -47.27 -63.45
C GLU A 208 11.59 -48.29 -62.32
N GLN A 209 11.42 -47.83 -61.09
CA GLN A 209 11.18 -48.72 -59.95
C GLN A 209 9.83 -49.43 -60.10
N ALA A 210 8.80 -48.72 -60.59
CA ALA A 210 7.50 -49.31 -60.88
C ALA A 210 7.61 -50.48 -61.88
N LYS A 211 8.33 -50.32 -63.00
CA LYS A 211 8.55 -51.39 -63.98
C LYS A 211 9.25 -52.61 -63.38
N LYS A 212 10.37 -52.40 -62.66
CA LYS A 212 11.12 -53.52 -62.03
C LYS A 212 10.24 -54.32 -61.07
N LEU A 213 9.37 -53.64 -60.34
CA LEU A 213 8.44 -54.27 -59.42
C LEU A 213 7.30 -54.97 -60.17
N MET A 214 6.75 -54.40 -61.25
CA MET A 214 5.78 -55.08 -62.10
C MET A 214 6.35 -56.37 -62.72
N ASP A 215 7.57 -56.32 -63.24
CA ASP A 215 8.24 -57.49 -63.83
C ASP A 215 8.48 -58.59 -62.79
N LEU A 216 8.84 -58.21 -61.56
CA LEU A 216 9.05 -59.12 -60.44
C LEU A 216 7.73 -59.69 -59.88
N ALA A 217 6.58 -59.10 -60.19
CA ALA A 217 5.27 -59.58 -59.81
C ALA A 217 4.63 -60.54 -60.84
N GLN A 218 5.13 -60.57 -62.07
CA GLN A 218 4.66 -61.43 -63.16
C GLN A 218 5.36 -62.80 -63.22
N LEU A 219 6.32 -63.03 -62.33
CA LEU A 219 7.14 -64.24 -62.21
C LEU A 219 6.60 -65.14 -61.10
#